data_AF-A0A2E3PR49-F1
#
_entry.id   AF-A0A2E3PR49-F1
#
_cell.length_a   1.000
_cell.length_b   1.000
_cell.length_c   1.000
_cell.angle_alpha   90.00
_cell.angle_beta   90.00
_cell.angle_gamma   90.00
#
_symmetry.space_group_name_H-M   'P 1'
#
loop_
_entity.id
_entity.type
_entity.pdbx_description
1 polymer ?
#
loop_
_entity_poly.entity_id
_entity_poly.type
_entity_poly.pdbx_seq_one_letter_code
_entity_poly.pdbx_strand_id
1 'polypeptide(L)'
;MITYTWSFPTLETKPSVEGLTDVVHVVHWRLRGEDADGVSFEDYGTVTMDPPDPENFTPFQDLTEADVLAWIAGEIDVDERKALVAAQIERKKNPPVVAKAAPWA
;
A
#
# COMPACT_ATOMS: atom_id res chain seq x y z
N MET A 1 -9.89 -17.03 -5.82
CA MET A 1 -9.42 -16.37 -4.58
C MET A 1 -8.28 -15.44 -4.98
N ILE A 2 -8.20 -14.25 -4.37
CA ILE A 2 -7.11 -13.30 -4.60
C ILE A 2 -6.19 -13.36 -3.39
N THR A 3 -4.89 -13.52 -3.63
CA THR A 3 -3.84 -13.37 -2.61
C THR A 3 -3.43 -11.92 -2.57
N TYR A 4 -3.40 -11.32 -1.37
CA TYR A 4 -3.00 -9.94 -1.16
C TYR A 4 -1.66 -9.87 -0.43
N THR A 5 -0.76 -9.05 -0.96
CA THR A 5 0.57 -8.80 -0.41
C THR A 5 0.77 -7.30 -0.21
N TRP A 6 1.10 -6.91 1.02
CA TRP A 6 1.49 -5.54 1.35
C TRP A 6 3.00 -5.38 1.25
N SER A 7 3.46 -4.18 0.88
CA SER A 7 4.87 -3.79 1.01
C SER A 7 4.99 -2.30 1.28
N PHE A 8 6.09 -1.92 1.93
CA PHE A 8 6.37 -0.56 2.38
C PHE A 8 7.75 -0.12 1.87
N PRO A 9 7.89 0.17 0.57
CA PRO A 9 9.20 0.39 -0.06
C PRO A 9 9.93 1.65 0.44
N THR A 10 9.24 2.59 1.07
CA THR A 10 9.84 3.84 1.54
C THR A 10 9.13 4.36 2.77
N LEU A 11 9.91 4.66 3.81
CA LEU A 11 9.50 5.38 5.01
C LEU A 11 10.29 6.68 5.06
N GLU A 12 9.63 7.83 4.92
CA GLU A 12 10.29 9.13 5.07
C GLU A 12 10.32 9.50 6.55
N THR A 13 11.51 9.79 7.07
CA THR A 13 11.72 10.14 8.47
C THR A 13 12.07 11.61 8.64
N LYS A 14 11.60 12.19 9.74
CA LYS A 14 12.13 13.44 10.29
C LYS A 14 13.36 13.08 11.13
N PRO A 15 14.54 13.67 10.86
CA PRO A 15 15.77 13.31 11.56
C PRO A 15 15.70 13.52 13.08
N SER A 16 14.96 14.54 13.52
CA SER A 16 14.65 14.73 14.94
C SER A 16 13.31 15.41 15.16
N VAL A 17 12.53 14.89 16.10
CA VAL A 17 11.25 15.45 16.58
C VAL A 17 11.23 15.28 18.10
N GLU A 18 11.19 16.39 18.85
CA GLU A 18 11.05 16.37 20.31
C GLU A 18 12.07 15.48 21.05
N GLY A 19 13.28 15.31 20.49
CA GLY A 19 14.33 14.46 21.07
C GLY A 19 14.30 13.00 20.60
N LEU A 20 13.29 12.60 19.84
CA LEU A 20 13.26 11.34 19.09
C LEU A 20 14.05 11.50 17.79
N THR A 21 14.61 10.40 17.29
CA THR A 21 15.45 10.35 16.08
C THR A 21 14.76 9.49 15.02
N ASP A 22 14.90 9.85 13.75
CA ASP A 22 14.38 9.09 12.60
C ASP A 22 12.88 8.76 12.72
N VAL A 23 12.08 9.76 13.09
CA VAL A 23 10.64 9.60 13.27
C VAL A 23 9.94 9.51 11.92
N VAL A 24 9.33 8.36 11.63
CA VAL A 24 8.55 8.16 10.39
C VAL A 24 7.41 9.18 10.33
N HIS A 25 7.31 9.89 9.19
CA HIS A 25 6.26 10.88 8.94
C HIS A 25 5.47 10.59 7.66
N VAL A 26 6.06 9.94 6.66
CA VAL A 26 5.32 9.50 5.47
C VAL A 26 5.63 8.03 5.20
N VAL A 27 4.58 7.24 5.03
CA VAL A 27 4.67 5.83 4.65
C VAL A 27 4.21 5.68 3.20
N HIS A 28 5.08 5.15 2.35
CA HIS A 28 4.72 4.72 1.00
C HIS A 28 4.31 3.25 1.07
N TRP A 29 3.08 2.94 0.65
CA TRP A 29 2.53 1.58 0.70
C TRP A 29 2.17 1.08 -0.70
N ARG A 30 2.20 -0.24 -0.86
CA ARG A 30 1.68 -0.96 -2.03
C ARG A 30 0.86 -2.15 -1.57
N LEU A 31 -0.30 -2.33 -2.19
CA LEU A 31 -1.16 -3.50 -2.06
C LEU A 31 -1.23 -4.21 -3.41
N ARG A 32 -0.53 -5.34 -3.52
CA ARG A 32 -0.62 -6.22 -4.68
C ARG A 32 -1.66 -7.29 -4.44
N GLY A 33 -2.62 -7.42 -5.35
CA GLY A 33 -3.49 -8.59 -5.44
C GLY A 33 -3.10 -9.44 -6.65
N GLU A 34 -3.17 -10.76 -6.49
CA GLU A 34 -2.96 -11.72 -7.58
C GLU A 34 -3.97 -12.86 -7.45
N ASP A 35 -4.65 -13.20 -8.55
CA ASP A 35 -5.55 -14.35 -8.58
C ASP A 35 -4.83 -15.66 -8.90
N ALA A 36 -5.56 -16.77 -8.85
CA ALA A 36 -5.00 -18.10 -9.11
C ALA A 36 -4.51 -18.30 -10.57
N ASP A 37 -4.94 -17.43 -11.48
CA ASP A 37 -4.56 -17.46 -12.90
C ASP A 37 -3.33 -16.56 -13.18
N GLY A 38 -2.77 -15.91 -12.14
CA GLY A 38 -1.64 -14.99 -12.23
C GLY A 38 -2.01 -13.57 -12.68
N VAL A 39 -3.30 -13.26 -12.79
CA VAL A 39 -3.76 -11.90 -13.10
C VAL A 39 -3.61 -11.05 -11.85
N SER A 40 -2.80 -10.01 -11.95
CA SER A 40 -2.48 -9.14 -10.82
C SER A 40 -2.83 -7.68 -11.07
N PHE A 41 -3.08 -6.97 -9.98
CA PHE A 41 -3.18 -5.52 -9.94
C PHE A 41 -2.51 -5.02 -8.65
N GLU A 42 -1.88 -3.85 -8.74
CA GLU A 42 -1.22 -3.23 -7.61
C GLU A 42 -1.83 -1.84 -7.41
N ASP A 43 -2.41 -1.63 -6.23
CA ASP A 43 -2.77 -0.32 -5.73
C ASP A 43 -1.63 0.23 -4.88
N TYR A 44 -1.44 1.54 -4.88
CA TYR A 44 -0.34 2.16 -4.15
C TYR A 44 -0.72 3.57 -3.72
N GLY A 45 -0.06 4.04 -2.67
CA GLY A 45 -0.29 5.38 -2.17
C GLY A 45 0.70 5.77 -1.09
N THR A 46 0.42 6.92 -0.50
CA THR A 46 1.16 7.43 0.65
C THR A 46 0.18 7.81 1.74
N VAL A 47 0.64 7.75 2.98
CA VAL A 47 -0.08 8.31 4.12
C VAL A 47 0.90 9.10 4.96
N THR A 48 0.48 10.29 5.38
CA THR A 48 1.21 11.11 6.35
C THR A 48 0.79 10.68 7.76
N MET A 49 1.76 10.31 8.58
CA MET A 49 1.55 9.94 9.98
C MET A 49 1.60 11.18 10.87
N ASP A 50 0.73 11.19 11.87
CA ASP A 50 0.84 12.10 13.00
C ASP A 50 2.14 11.84 13.79
N PRO A 51 2.62 12.84 14.55
CA PRO A 51 3.77 12.64 15.44
C PRO A 51 3.51 11.48 16.41
N PRO A 52 4.50 10.60 16.66
CA PRO A 52 4.34 9.48 17.56
C PRO A 52 4.24 9.96 19.02
N ASP A 53 3.58 9.15 19.84
CA ASP A 53 3.65 9.27 21.29
C ASP A 53 5.07 8.86 21.76
N PRO A 54 5.83 9.76 22.44
CA PRO A 54 7.16 9.44 22.95
C PRO A 54 7.19 8.25 23.90
N GLU A 55 6.12 7.98 24.65
CA GLU A 55 6.05 6.86 25.60
C GLU A 55 5.90 5.50 24.89
N ASN A 56 5.37 5.51 23.66
CA ASN A 56 5.11 4.32 22.85
C ASN A 56 5.97 4.29 21.56
N PHE A 57 7.06 5.05 21.52
CA PHE A 57 7.91 5.16 20.35
C PHE A 57 8.73 3.90 20.11
N THR A 58 8.60 3.30 18.92
CA THR A 58 9.48 2.23 18.43
C THR A 58 10.60 2.87 17.59
N PRO A 59 11.89 2.68 17.94
CA PRO A 59 12.98 3.18 17.13
C PRO A 59 12.96 2.64 15.71
N PHE A 60 13.41 3.46 14.75
CA PHE A 60 13.34 3.12 13.33
C PHE A 60 13.95 1.75 12.99
N GLN A 61 15.12 1.42 13.58
CA GLN A 61 15.80 0.15 13.30
C GLN A 61 15.06 -1.09 13.82
N ASP A 62 14.09 -0.90 14.72
CA ASP A 62 13.36 -1.97 15.38
C ASP A 62 11.95 -2.17 14.77
N LEU A 63 11.57 -1.34 13.79
CA LEU A 63 10.28 -1.43 13.10
C LEU A 63 10.16 -2.71 12.27
N THR A 64 8.97 -3.30 12.33
CA THR A 64 8.59 -4.42 11.47
C THR A 64 7.54 -4.01 10.44
N GLU A 65 7.40 -4.79 9.36
CA GLU A 65 6.31 -4.58 8.39
C GLU A 65 4.92 -4.69 9.03
N ALA A 66 4.79 -5.49 10.10
CA ALA A 66 3.53 -5.64 10.82
C ALA A 66 3.15 -4.35 11.58
N ASP A 67 4.14 -3.66 12.15
CA ASP A 67 3.91 -2.37 12.83
C ASP A 67 3.44 -1.32 11.81
N VAL A 68 4.14 -1.22 10.68
CA VAL A 68 3.80 -0.26 9.62
C VAL A 68 2.42 -0.57 9.00
N LEU A 69 2.10 -1.85 8.81
CA LEU A 69 0.78 -2.26 8.33
C LEU A 69 -0.33 -1.88 9.31
N ALA A 70 -0.09 -2.04 10.62
CA ALA A 70 -1.06 -1.65 11.64
C ALA A 70 -1.32 -0.14 11.62
N TRP A 71 -0.29 0.68 11.40
CA TRP A 71 -0.44 2.14 11.26
C TRP A 71 -1.29 2.50 10.04
N ILE A 72 -0.94 1.96 8.87
CA ILE A 72 -1.67 2.22 7.62
C ILE A 72 -3.13 1.80 7.75
N ALA A 73 -3.41 0.65 8.39
CA ALA A 73 -4.77 0.16 8.58
C ALA A 73 -5.67 1.08 9.43
N GLY A 74 -5.10 1.98 10.23
CA GLY A 74 -5.84 3.02 10.96
C GLY A 74 -6.18 4.25 10.11
N GLU A 75 -5.44 4.47 9.02
CA GLU A 75 -5.49 5.70 8.21
C GLU A 75 -6.22 5.52 6.87
N ILE A 76 -6.30 4.29 6.36
CA ILE A 76 -6.99 3.99 5.10
C ILE A 76 -8.01 2.88 5.26
N ASP A 77 -9.03 2.89 4.40
CA ASP A 77 -9.99 1.79 4.31
C ASP A 77 -9.38 0.61 3.55
N VAL A 78 -8.79 -0.33 4.31
CA VAL A 78 -8.14 -1.54 3.80
C VAL A 78 -9.09 -2.40 2.95
N ASP A 79 -10.36 -2.49 3.34
CA ASP A 79 -11.33 -3.31 2.64
C ASP A 79 -11.74 -2.66 1.31
N GLU A 80 -11.89 -1.34 1.29
CA GLU A 80 -12.09 -0.59 0.05
C GLU A 80 -10.89 -0.76 -0.91
N ARG A 81 -9.65 -0.67 -0.40
CA ARG A 81 -8.45 -0.90 -1.23
C ARG A 81 -8.41 -2.30 -1.81
N LYS A 82 -8.71 -3.33 -1.01
CA LYS A 82 -8.81 -4.72 -1.49
C LYS A 82 -9.92 -4.88 -2.53
N ALA A 83 -11.09 -4.26 -2.30
CA ALA A 83 -12.20 -4.29 -3.25
C ALA A 83 -11.83 -3.62 -4.58
N LEU A 84 -11.10 -2.50 -4.55
CA LEU A 84 -10.57 -1.83 -5.74
C LEU A 84 -9.64 -2.77 -6.52
N VAL A 85 -8.67 -3.39 -5.85
CA VAL A 85 -7.74 -4.35 -6.47
C VAL A 85 -8.49 -5.51 -7.11
N ALA A 86 -9.46 -6.11 -6.42
CA ALA A 86 -10.30 -7.18 -6.95
C ALA A 86 -11.09 -6.74 -8.20
N ALA A 87 -11.70 -5.55 -8.17
CA ALA A 87 -12.44 -5.01 -9.30
C ALA A 87 -11.54 -4.74 -10.51
N GLN A 88 -10.28 -4.33 -10.31
CA GLN A 88 -9.32 -4.13 -11.39
C GLN A 88 -8.83 -5.45 -11.98
N ILE A 89 -8.59 -6.47 -11.15
CA ILE A 89 -8.29 -7.83 -11.63
C ILE A 89 -9.45 -8.35 -12.49
N GLU A 90 -10.69 -8.20 -12.03
CA GLU A 90 -11.87 -8.63 -12.78
C GLU A 90 -12.01 -7.90 -14.12
N ARG A 91 -11.75 -6.58 -14.16
CA ARG A 91 -11.72 -5.84 -15.42
C ARG A 91 -10.59 -6.28 -16.36
N LYS A 92 -9.46 -6.77 -15.84
CA LYS A 92 -8.40 -7.33 -16.69
C LYS A 92 -8.80 -8.67 -17.29
N LYS A 93 -9.52 -9.51 -16.54
CA LYS A 93 -10.07 -10.79 -17.04
C LYS A 93 -11.19 -10.57 -18.04
N ASN A 94 -12.06 -9.61 -17.74
CA ASN A 94 -13.26 -9.28 -18.49
C ASN A 94 -13.25 -7.80 -18.93
N PRO A 95 -12.38 -7.45 -19.92
CA PRO A 95 -12.21 -6.06 -20.34
C PRO A 95 -13.51 -5.51 -20.96
N PRO A 96 -14.05 -4.40 -20.44
CA PRO A 96 -15.30 -3.82 -20.95
C PRO A 96 -15.11 -3.16 -22.33
N VAL A 97 -13.87 -2.83 -22.69
CA VAL A 97 -13.48 -2.24 -23.97
C VAL A 97 -12.26 -3.00 -24.48
N VAL A 98 -12.36 -3.50 -25.71
CA VAL A 98 -11.26 -4.20 -26.40
C VAL A 98 -10.77 -3.31 -27.53
N ALA A 99 -9.54 -2.84 -27.42
CA ALA A 99 -8.88 -2.13 -28.51
C ALA A 99 -8.64 -3.10 -29.67
N LYS A 100 -9.04 -2.71 -30.89
CA LYS A 100 -8.72 -3.42 -32.13
C LYS A 100 -7.79 -2.55 -32.96
N ALA A 101 -6.86 -3.18 -33.66
CA ALA A 101 -6.10 -2.48 -34.69
C ALA A 101 -7.05 -1.92 -35.76
N ALA A 102 -6.67 -0.80 -36.37
CA ALA A 102 -7.42 -0.27 -37.50
C ALA A 102 -7.44 -1.31 -38.64
N PRO A 103 -8.59 -1.57 -39.29
CA PRO A 103 -8.71 -2.65 -40.28
C PRO A 103 -7.99 -2.38 -41.61
N TRP A 104 -7.26 -1.27 -41.71
CA TRP A 104 -6.51 -0.84 -42.89
C TRP A 104 -5.02 -0.57 -42.57
N ALA A 105 -4.54 -1.04 -41.41
CA ALA A 105 -3.10 -1.10 -41.13
C ALA A 105 -2.43 -2.18 -41.97
#